data_AF-A0A383BQU9-F1
#
_entry.id   AF-A0A383BQU9-F1
#
_cell.length_a   1.000
_cell.length_b   1.000
_cell.length_c   1.000
_cell.angle_alpha   90.00
_cell.angle_beta   90.00
_cell.angle_gamma   90.00
#
_symmetry.space_group_name_H-M   'P 1'
#
loop_
_entity.id
_entity.type
_entity.pdbx_description
1 polymer ?
#
loop_
_entity_poly.entity_id
_entity_poly.type
_entity_poly.pdbx_seq_one_letter_code
_entity_poly.pdbx_strand_id
1 'polypeptide(L)'
;PLMGIPGVKIESITNVIGHQPYGVNIYIDSAVTGMTNHDVVARLKAGDPPVWTRVREGEECITLHAFGLYPGEDEIVGQRIADLFGR
;
A
#
# COMPACT_ATOMS: atom_id res chain seq x y z
N PRO A 1 -3.78 2.36 -10.47
CA PRO A 1 -3.84 0.88 -10.33
C PRO A 1 -4.77 0.37 -9.21
N LEU A 2 -4.75 0.99 -8.03
CA LEU A 2 -5.37 0.42 -6.82
C LEU A 2 -6.90 0.57 -6.68
N MET A 3 -7.55 1.28 -7.60
CA MET A 3 -8.98 1.56 -7.49
C MET A 3 -9.82 0.38 -8.00
N GLY A 4 -10.90 0.09 -7.28
CA GLY A 4 -11.91 -0.91 -7.66
C GLY A 4 -11.51 -2.36 -7.43
N ILE A 5 -10.45 -2.62 -6.66
CA ILE A 5 -10.06 -3.97 -6.23
C ILE A 5 -10.97 -4.42 -5.06
N PRO A 6 -11.72 -5.53 -5.18
CA PRO A 6 -12.58 -6.00 -4.09
C PRO A 6 -11.78 -6.26 -2.81
N GLY A 7 -12.28 -5.75 -1.68
CA GLY A 7 -11.61 -5.92 -0.38
C GLY A 7 -10.37 -5.05 -0.16
N VAL A 8 -10.07 -4.11 -1.08
CA VAL A 8 -9.00 -3.12 -0.91
C VAL A 8 -9.61 -1.73 -0.88
N LYS A 9 -9.40 -1.01 0.22
CA LYS A 9 -9.84 0.38 0.38
C LYS A 9 -8.61 1.29 0.46
N ILE A 10 -8.67 2.39 -0.30
CA ILE A 10 -7.63 3.41 -0.36
C ILE A 10 -8.19 4.71 0.21
N GLU A 11 -7.46 5.33 1.14
CA GLU A 11 -7.76 6.66 1.64
C GLU A 11 -6.55 7.57 1.43
N SER A 12 -6.76 8.74 0.81
CA SER A 12 -5.70 9.73 0.67
C SER A 12 -5.41 10.40 2.01
N ILE A 13 -4.14 10.52 2.36
CA ILE A 13 -3.70 11.27 3.53
C ILE A 13 -3.88 12.76 3.24
N THR A 14 -4.80 13.41 3.96
CA THR A 14 -5.13 14.84 3.78
C THR A 14 -4.31 15.76 4.69
N ASN A 15 -3.44 15.20 5.55
CA ASN A 15 -2.55 16.01 6.37
C ASN A 15 -1.49 16.69 5.50
N VAL A 16 -1.56 18.02 5.43
CA VAL A 16 -0.61 18.86 4.68
C VAL A 16 0.34 19.63 5.60
N ILE A 17 0.30 19.39 6.92
CA ILE A 17 1.11 20.10 7.91
C ILE A 17 2.00 19.09 8.67
N GLY A 18 3.32 19.33 8.67
CA GLY A 18 4.29 18.54 9.45
C GLY A 18 4.98 17.42 8.67
N HIS A 19 5.40 16.36 9.37
CA HIS A 19 6.14 15.23 8.80
C HIS A 19 5.20 14.33 7.99
N GLN A 20 5.66 13.91 6.80
CA GLN A 20 4.97 13.02 5.86
C GLN A 20 3.71 13.59 5.17
N PRO A 21 3.77 14.78 4.54
CA PRO A 21 2.67 15.26 3.72
C PRO A 21 2.51 14.37 2.48
N TYR A 22 1.26 14.10 2.11
CA TYR A 22 0.86 13.29 0.94
C TYR A 22 1.17 11.79 1.05
N GLY A 23 0.21 10.98 0.62
CA GLY A 23 0.29 9.52 0.68
C GLY A 23 -1.08 8.88 0.71
N VAL A 24 -1.10 7.58 0.95
CA VAL A 24 -2.32 6.79 1.05
C VAL A 24 -2.26 5.83 2.23
N ASN A 25 -3.41 5.63 2.87
CA ASN A 25 -3.66 4.52 3.76
C ASN A 25 -4.35 3.42 2.95
N ILE A 26 -3.83 2.20 3.05
CA ILE A 26 -4.36 1.03 2.38
C ILE A 26 -4.90 0.09 3.45
N TYR A 27 -6.18 -0.25 3.31
CA TYR A 27 -6.88 -1.17 4.19
C TYR A 27 -7.24 -2.42 3.40
N ILE A 28 -6.87 -3.58 3.93
CA ILE A 28 -7.13 -4.89 3.33
C ILE A 28 -8.18 -5.62 4.16
N ASP A 29 -9.30 -5.95 3.52
CA ASP A 29 -10.32 -6.83 4.08
C ASP A 29 -9.89 -8.29 3.85
N SER A 30 -9.45 -8.95 4.92
CA SER A 30 -8.98 -10.34 4.86
C SER A 30 -10.11 -11.34 4.60
N ALA A 31 -11.36 -11.00 4.93
CA ALA A 31 -12.49 -11.87 4.64
C ALA A 31 -12.81 -11.93 3.14
N VAL A 32 -12.48 -10.86 2.41
CA VAL A 32 -12.66 -10.77 0.95
C VAL A 32 -11.42 -11.23 0.19
N THR A 33 -10.24 -10.79 0.63
CA THR A 33 -8.97 -11.00 -0.11
C THR A 33 -8.21 -12.25 0.29
N GLY A 34 -8.52 -12.83 1.47
CA GLY A 34 -7.74 -13.92 2.05
C GLY A 34 -6.34 -13.52 2.54
N MET A 35 -6.02 -12.23 2.56
CA MET A 35 -4.72 -11.69 3.03
C MET A 35 -4.94 -10.63 4.09
N THR A 36 -4.10 -10.62 5.12
CA THR A 36 -4.02 -9.50 6.07
C THR A 36 -3.11 -8.40 5.52
N ASN A 37 -3.13 -7.21 6.14
CA ASN A 37 -2.15 -6.16 5.86
C ASN A 37 -0.71 -6.68 6.01
N HIS A 38 -0.43 -7.52 7.01
CA HIS A 38 0.89 -8.09 7.25
C HIS A 38 1.31 -9.06 6.14
N ASP A 39 0.38 -9.88 5.62
CA ASP A 39 0.66 -10.78 4.49
C ASP A 39 1.01 -9.98 3.23
N VAL A 40 0.27 -8.91 2.97
CA VAL A 40 0.55 -8.01 1.84
C VAL A 40 1.95 -7.40 1.97
N VAL A 41 2.32 -6.86 3.13
CA VAL A 41 3.68 -6.34 3.38
C VAL A 41 4.74 -7.41 3.15
N ALA A 42 4.53 -8.63 3.68
CA ALA A 42 5.49 -9.72 3.53
C ALA A 42 5.69 -10.12 2.06
N ARG A 43 4.60 -10.19 1.28
CA ARG A 43 4.65 -10.54 -0.16
C ARG A 43 5.27 -9.43 -0.99
N LEU A 44 4.96 -8.16 -0.71
CA LEU A 44 5.59 -7.02 -1.36
C LEU A 44 7.09 -6.98 -1.15
N LYS A 45 7.55 -7.28 0.08
CA LYS A 45 8.97 -7.34 0.43
C LYS A 45 9.69 -8.52 -0.23
N ALA A 46 9.03 -9.67 -0.36
CA ALA A 46 9.58 -10.86 -1.00
C ALA A 46 9.52 -10.82 -2.54
N GLY A 47 8.84 -9.82 -3.11
CA GLY A 47 8.67 -9.66 -4.55
C GLY A 47 9.87 -9.02 -5.25
N ASP A 48 9.75 -8.89 -6.58
CA ASP A 48 10.73 -8.24 -7.44
C ASP A 48 10.03 -7.25 -8.39
N PRO A 49 10.36 -5.94 -8.34
CA PRO A 49 11.20 -5.30 -7.32
C PRO A 49 10.55 -5.39 -5.92
N PRO A 50 11.36 -5.44 -4.85
CA PRO A 50 10.84 -5.48 -3.50
C PRO A 50 10.29 -4.10 -3.09
N VAL A 51 9.05 -4.06 -2.63
CA VAL A 51 8.45 -2.85 -2.06
C VAL A 51 8.55 -2.93 -0.53
N TRP A 52 9.45 -2.13 0.05
CA TRP A 52 9.69 -2.12 1.48
C TRP A 52 8.73 -1.18 2.19
N THR A 53 7.79 -1.76 2.93
CA THR A 53 6.81 -1.03 3.75
C THR A 53 6.55 -1.78 5.06
N ARG A 54 5.67 -1.27 5.91
CA ARG A 54 5.25 -1.89 7.17
C ARG A 54 3.83 -1.51 7.55
N VAL A 55 3.20 -2.38 8.34
CA VAL A 55 2.10 -2.01 9.24
C VAL A 55 2.76 -1.54 10.53
N ARG A 56 2.47 -0.32 11.00
CA ARG A 56 3.02 0.16 12.26
C ARG A 56 2.27 -0.48 13.43
N GLU A 57 2.95 -0.64 14.56
CA GLU A 57 2.31 -1.16 15.76
C GLU A 57 1.13 -0.25 16.16
N GLY A 58 -0.04 -0.87 16.39
CA GLY A 58 -1.29 -0.16 16.70
C GLY A 58 -2.02 0.43 15.48
N GLU A 59 -1.50 0.31 14.26
CA GLU A 59 -2.20 0.72 13.03
C GLU A 59 -2.90 -0.46 12.35
N GLU A 60 -4.09 -0.20 11.81
CA GLU A 60 -4.91 -1.18 11.09
C GLU A 60 -4.77 -1.06 9.56
N CYS A 61 -3.75 -0.34 9.08
CA CYS A 61 -3.54 -0.07 7.66
C CYS A 61 -2.06 -0.06 7.28
N ILE A 62 -1.80 -0.10 5.98
CA ILE A 62 -0.47 0.16 5.41
C ILE A 62 -0.45 1.63 4.98
N THR A 63 0.43 2.41 5.61
CA THR A 63 0.62 3.83 5.28
C THR A 63 1.79 3.98 4.29
N LEU A 64 1.50 4.45 3.08
CA LEU A 64 2.51 4.72 2.05
C LEU A 64 2.62 6.21 1.75
N HIS A 65 3.85 6.70 1.72
CA HIS A 65 4.19 8.05 1.26
C HIS A 65 5.06 7.95 0.01
N ALA A 66 4.89 8.87 -0.93
CA ALA A 66 5.69 8.93 -2.15
C ALA A 66 7.08 9.54 -1.95
N PHE A 67 7.44 9.90 -0.71
CA PHE A 67 8.73 10.49 -0.40
C PHE A 67 9.87 9.50 -0.71
N GLY A 68 10.80 9.92 -1.56
CA GLY A 68 11.95 9.12 -1.97
C GLY A 68 11.74 8.29 -3.23
N LEU A 69 10.55 8.35 -3.86
CA LEU A 69 10.32 7.75 -5.17
C LEU A 69 10.85 8.67 -6.29
N TYR A 70 11.51 8.08 -7.28
CA TYR A 70 11.80 8.73 -8.55
C TYR A 70 10.54 8.83 -9.42
N PRO A 71 10.49 9.74 -10.40
CA PRO A 71 9.36 9.82 -11.33
C PRO A 71 9.05 8.47 -11.99
N GLY A 72 7.80 8.00 -11.85
CA GLY A 72 7.32 6.73 -12.40
C GLY A 72 7.44 5.52 -11.45
N GLU A 73 8.18 5.63 -10.35
CA GLU A 73 8.26 4.53 -9.37
C GLU A 73 6.96 4.35 -8.57
N ASP A 74 6.15 5.39 -8.47
CA ASP A 74 4.81 5.34 -7.89
C ASP A 74 3.88 4.42 -8.69
N GLU A 75 4.01 4.41 -10.02
CA GLU A 75 3.28 3.47 -10.88
C GLU A 75 3.73 2.02 -10.64
N ILE A 76 5.05 1.79 -10.53
CA ILE A 76 5.62 0.48 -10.22
C ILE A 76 5.11 -0.02 -8.86
N VAL A 77 5.19 0.80 -7.81
CA VAL A 77 4.69 0.45 -6.48
C VAL A 77 3.19 0.15 -6.53
N GLY A 78 2.41 1.01 -7.19
CA GLY A 78 0.97 0.82 -7.34
C GLY A 78 0.62 -0.47 -8.10
N GLN A 79 1.36 -0.81 -9.15
CA GLN A 79 1.14 -2.02 -9.93
C GLN A 79 1.53 -3.27 -9.13
N ARG A 80 2.67 -3.25 -8.41
CA ARG A 80 3.08 -4.38 -7.57
C ARG A 80 2.05 -4.72 -6.49
N ILE A 81 1.41 -3.71 -5.92
CA ILE A 81 0.32 -3.91 -4.97
C ILE A 81 -0.91 -4.49 -5.69
N ALA A 82 -1.29 -3.96 -6.85
CA ALA A 82 -2.43 -4.45 -7.64
C ALA A 82 -2.25 -5.92 -8.07
N ASP A 83 -1.04 -6.32 -8.48
CA ASP A 83 -0.70 -7.67 -8.92
C ASP A 83 -1.02 -8.73 -7.85
N LEU A 84 -0.85 -8.37 -6.56
CA LEU A 84 -1.17 -9.29 -5.44
C LEU A 84 -2.66 -9.67 -5.39
N PHE A 85 -3.51 -8.89 -6.04
CA PHE A 85 -4.96 -9.08 -6.12
C PHE A 85 -5.43 -9.40 -7.56
N GLY A 86 -4.51 -9.77 -8.45
CA GLY A 86 -4.83 -10.21 -9.82
C GLY A 86 -5.23 -9.08 -10.77
N ARG A 87 -4.64 -7.90 -10.62
CA ARG A 87 -4.91 -6.68 -11.40
C ARG A 87 -3.67 -6.17 -12.10
#